data_AF-A0A2M7Q7V8-F1
#
_entry.id   AF-A0A2M7Q7V8-F1
#
_cell.length_a   1.000
_cell.length_b   1.000
_cell.length_c   1.000
_cell.angle_alpha   90.00
_cell.angle_beta   90.00
_cell.angle_gamma   90.00
#
_symmetry.space_group_name_H-M   'P 1'
#
loop_
_entity.id
_entity.type
_entity.pdbx_description
1 polymer ?
#
loop_
_entity_poly.entity_id
_entity_poly.type
_entity_poly.pdbx_seq_one_letter_code
_entity_poly.pdbx_strand_id
1 'polypeptide(L)'
;KASAKAGADKKITQEKIIDMEKIIDNIEKELMPIKSFFLPGGMELSAYLDYARATIRQTERRVVALSDLSAEASAKAETQKIDDEIIAYLNRLSSLFYVLARFVNLKSKIKETPPTY
;
A
#
# COMPACT_ATOMS: atom_id res chain seq x y z
N LYS A 1 -25.77 22.79 -4.14
CA LYS A 1 -25.34 21.59 -4.90
C LYS A 1 -24.20 20.91 -4.14
N ALA A 2 -24.52 20.17 -3.08
CA ALA A 2 -23.54 19.34 -2.36
C ALA A 2 -23.76 17.90 -2.85
N SER A 3 -22.88 17.43 -3.73
CA SER A 3 -23.01 16.11 -4.33
C SER A 3 -22.36 15.07 -3.44
N ALA A 4 -23.15 14.48 -2.55
CA ALA A 4 -22.92 13.14 -2.07
C ALA A 4 -22.87 12.18 -3.28
N LYS A 5 -21.67 11.75 -3.66
CA LYS A 5 -21.45 10.57 -4.53
C LYS A 5 -20.34 9.72 -3.92
N ALA A 6 -20.59 9.25 -2.70
CA ALA A 6 -19.78 8.25 -2.02
C ALA A 6 -20.75 7.31 -1.29
N GLY A 7 -21.34 6.39 -2.04
CA GLY A 7 -22.39 5.50 -1.57
C GLY A 7 -22.73 4.42 -2.58
N ALA A 8 -21.74 3.92 -3.31
CA ALA A 8 -21.88 2.58 -3.85
C ALA A 8 -21.42 1.65 -2.72
N ASP A 9 -22.19 0.61 -2.40
CA ASP A 9 -21.83 -0.51 -1.51
C ASP A 9 -20.61 -1.27 -2.04
N LYS A 10 -19.48 -0.58 -2.14
CA LYS A 10 -18.23 -1.09 -2.69
C LYS A 10 -17.40 -1.55 -1.53
N LYS A 11 -17.55 -2.82 -1.20
CA LYS A 11 -16.65 -3.52 -0.31
C LYS A 11 -15.37 -3.89 -1.05
N ILE A 12 -14.28 -3.91 -0.31
CA ILE A 12 -13.05 -4.56 -0.77
C ILE A 12 -13.30 -6.07 -0.62
N THR A 13 -13.16 -6.82 -1.71
CA THR A 13 -13.26 -8.28 -1.69
C THR A 13 -11.87 -8.89 -1.57
N GLN A 14 -11.79 -10.07 -0.95
CA GLN A 14 -10.58 -10.89 -0.89
C GLN A 14 -9.97 -11.13 -2.28
N GLU A 15 -10.80 -11.32 -3.31
CA GLU A 15 -10.36 -11.49 -4.70
C GLU A 15 -9.47 -10.34 -5.20
N LYS A 16 -9.80 -9.08 -4.85
CA LYS A 16 -8.97 -7.93 -5.25
C LYS A 16 -7.59 -7.94 -4.59
N ILE A 17 -7.52 -8.42 -3.35
CA ILE A 17 -6.26 -8.55 -2.62
C ILE A 17 -5.41 -9.62 -3.30
N ILE A 18 -6.00 -10.78 -3.60
CA ILE A 18 -5.35 -11.89 -4.30
C ILE A 18 -4.86 -11.47 -5.70
N ASP A 19 -5.66 -10.74 -6.47
CA ASP A 19 -5.26 -10.28 -7.79
C ASP A 19 -4.09 -9.29 -7.73
N MET A 20 -4.07 -8.43 -6.70
CA MET A 20 -2.94 -7.54 -6.44
C MET A 20 -1.69 -8.31 -6.03
N GLU A 21 -1.81 -9.35 -5.21
CA GLU A 21 -0.69 -10.25 -4.86
C GLU A 21 -0.11 -10.92 -6.12
N LYS A 22 -0.94 -11.43 -7.04
CA LYS A 22 -0.46 -11.99 -8.31
C LYS A 22 0.34 -10.98 -9.14
N ILE A 23 -0.10 -9.71 -9.16
CA ILE A 23 0.62 -8.66 -9.89
C ILE A 23 1.98 -8.41 -9.24
N ILE A 24 2.02 -8.31 -7.91
CA ILE A 24 3.26 -8.16 -7.13
C ILE A 24 4.22 -9.32 -7.46
N ASP A 25 3.76 -10.56 -7.33
CA ASP A 25 4.57 -11.76 -7.58
C ASP A 25 5.15 -11.80 -9.00
N ASN A 26 4.37 -11.35 -9.99
CA ASN A 26 4.83 -11.33 -11.38
C ASN A 26 5.93 -10.29 -11.60
N ILE A 27 5.82 -9.11 -10.98
CA ILE A 27 6.86 -8.08 -11.12
C ILE A 27 8.11 -8.48 -10.32
N GLU A 28 7.94 -9.07 -9.13
CA GLU A 28 9.07 -9.50 -8.30
C GLU A 28 9.96 -10.54 -8.98
N LYS A 29 9.40 -11.40 -9.84
CA LYS A 29 10.19 -12.35 -10.67
C LYS A 29 11.18 -11.68 -11.61
N GLU A 30 10.92 -10.44 -12.05
CA GLU A 30 11.85 -9.67 -12.88
C GLU A 30 12.89 -8.90 -12.06
N LEU A 31 12.68 -8.74 -10.75
CA LEU A 31 13.54 -7.94 -9.89
C LEU A 31 14.69 -8.77 -9.33
N MET A 32 15.81 -8.09 -9.05
CA MET A 32 16.89 -8.71 -8.29
C MET A 32 16.45 -8.95 -6.84
N PRO A 33 16.89 -10.06 -6.22
CA PRO A 33 16.56 -10.37 -4.83
C PRO A 33 17.04 -9.25 -3.90
N ILE A 34 16.20 -8.88 -2.94
CA ILE A 34 16.48 -7.83 -1.97
C ILE A 34 17.57 -8.33 -1.02
N LYS A 35 18.75 -7.73 -1.06
CA LYS A 35 19.88 -8.03 -0.15
C LYS A 35 20.07 -6.98 0.94
N SER A 36 19.44 -5.82 0.79
CA SER A 36 19.55 -4.68 1.70
C SER A 36 18.33 -3.77 1.53
N PHE A 37 18.13 -2.86 2.48
CA PHE A 37 17.26 -1.71 2.23
C PHE A 37 17.80 -0.91 1.03
N PHE A 38 16.90 -0.35 0.22
CA PHE A 38 17.26 0.56 -0.86
C PHE A 38 16.80 1.97 -0.52
N LEU A 39 17.53 2.97 -1.03
CA LEU A 39 17.16 4.37 -0.89
C LEU A 39 16.04 4.74 -1.88
N PRO A 40 14.95 5.37 -1.42
CA PRO A 40 13.83 5.72 -2.28
C PRO A 40 14.25 6.70 -3.39
N GLY A 41 13.56 6.59 -4.53
CA GLY A 41 13.86 7.37 -5.73
C GLY A 41 14.82 6.67 -6.70
N GLY A 42 15.69 7.46 -7.34
CA GLY A 42 16.54 7.04 -8.46
C GLY A 42 16.15 7.74 -9.76
N MET A 43 14.85 7.79 -10.06
CA MET A 43 14.28 8.68 -11.08
C MET A 43 13.02 9.35 -10.56
N GLU A 44 12.52 10.33 -11.32
CA GLU A 44 11.31 11.08 -10.98
C GLU A 44 10.09 10.17 -10.77
N LEU A 45 9.85 9.23 -11.69
CA LEU A 45 8.71 8.30 -11.58
C LEU A 45 8.81 7.37 -10.36
N SER A 46 9.99 6.83 -10.06
CA SER A 46 10.18 6.00 -8.87
C SER A 46 10.06 6.80 -7.58
N ALA A 47 10.51 8.05 -7.57
CA ALA A 47 10.29 8.96 -6.44
C ALA A 47 8.80 9.25 -6.20
N TYR A 48 8.00 9.45 -7.25
CA TYR A 48 6.55 9.60 -7.12
C TYR A 48 5.88 8.33 -6.58
N LEU A 49 6.33 7.15 -7.01
CA LEU A 49 5.82 5.87 -6.51
C LEU A 49 6.16 5.67 -5.02
N ASP A 50 7.37 6.01 -4.61
CA ASP A 50 7.78 5.98 -3.20
C ASP A 50 7.01 7.00 -2.34
N TYR A 51 6.73 8.19 -2.89
CA TYR A 51 5.88 9.17 -2.23
C TYR A 51 4.46 8.65 -2.02
N ALA A 52 3.85 8.11 -3.08
CA ALA A 52 2.52 7.51 -2.99
C ALA A 52 2.50 6.36 -1.97
N ARG A 53 3.54 5.51 -1.94
CA ARG A 53 3.71 4.47 -0.93
C ARG A 53 3.72 5.04 0.49
N ALA A 54 4.43 6.14 0.73
CA ALA A 54 4.46 6.80 2.04
C ALA A 54 3.07 7.31 2.46
N THR A 55 2.31 7.91 1.54
CA THR A 55 0.93 8.35 1.78
C THR A 55 -0.01 7.17 2.07
N ILE A 56 0.13 6.06 1.34
CA ILE A 56 -0.64 4.84 1.60
C ILE A 56 -0.34 4.30 3.00
N ARG A 57 0.95 4.17 3.38
CA ARG A 57 1.33 3.71 4.73
C ARG A 57 0.89 4.67 5.84
N GLN A 58 0.83 5.98 5.56
CA GLN A 58 0.25 6.94 6.51
C GLN A 58 -1.26 6.69 6.69
N THR A 59 -1.97 6.42 5.60
CA THR A 59 -3.39 6.10 5.63
C THR A 59 -3.65 4.78 6.34
N GLU A 60 -2.87 3.73 6.04
CA GLU A 60 -2.89 2.42 6.71
C GLU A 60 -2.78 2.58 8.23
N ARG A 61 -1.77 3.32 8.72
CA ARG A 61 -1.59 3.57 10.17
C ARG A 61 -2.80 4.27 10.80
N ARG A 62 -3.40 5.24 10.11
CA ARG A 62 -4.60 5.94 10.60
C ARG A 62 -5.81 5.01 10.64
N VAL A 63 -5.99 4.15 9.64
CA VAL A 63 -7.09 3.17 9.59
C VAL A 63 -6.93 2.13 10.69
N VAL A 64 -5.72 1.61 10.91
CA VAL A 64 -5.43 0.68 12.02
C VAL A 64 -5.73 1.35 13.37
N ALA A 65 -5.26 2.58 13.60
CA ALA A 65 -5.55 3.30 14.84
C ALA A 65 -7.05 3.53 15.05
N LEU A 66 -7.80 3.83 13.98
CA LEU A 66 -9.27 3.94 14.05
C LEU A 66 -9.92 2.58 14.35
N SER A 67 -9.40 1.50 13.79
CA SER A 67 -9.89 0.14 14.03
C SER A 67 -9.72 -0.22 15.51
N ASP A 68 -8.54 0.02 16.07
CA ASP A 68 -8.24 -0.25 17.48
C ASP A 68 -9.15 0.57 18.42
N LEU A 69 -9.28 1.88 18.16
CA LEU A 69 -10.19 2.75 18.94
C LEU A 69 -11.66 2.33 18.82
N SER A 70 -12.09 1.90 17.63
CA SER A 70 -13.46 1.41 17.42
C SER A 70 -13.71 0.10 18.17
N ALA A 71 -12.72 -0.79 18.27
CA ALA A 71 -12.83 -2.03 19.03
C ALA A 71 -13.00 -1.75 20.53
N GLU A 72 -12.28 -0.76 21.07
CA GLU A 72 -12.40 -0.33 22.46
C GLU A 72 -13.75 0.36 22.75
N ALA A 73 -14.24 1.19 21.81
CA ALA A 73 -15.51 1.92 21.96
C ALA A 73 -16.75 1.04 21.75
N SER A 74 -16.65 -0.04 20.96
CA SER A 74 -17.77 -0.94 20.64
C SER A 74 -18.23 -1.81 21.82
N ALA A 75 -17.51 -1.80 22.94
CA ALA A 75 -18.03 -2.31 24.22
C ALA A 75 -19.19 -1.45 24.80
N LYS A 76 -19.43 -0.24 24.25
CA LYS A 76 -20.43 0.73 24.76
C LYS A 76 -21.43 1.27 23.73
N ALA A 77 -21.25 1.06 22.42
CA ALA A 77 -22.18 1.51 21.39
C ALA A 77 -22.02 0.70 20.08
N GLU A 78 -23.05 0.69 19.22
CA GLU A 78 -23.08 0.07 17.88
C GLU A 78 -22.14 0.77 16.87
N THR A 79 -20.90 1.05 17.25
CA THR A 79 -19.90 1.62 16.34
C THR A 79 -19.57 0.65 15.22
N GLN A 80 -19.62 1.15 13.99
CA GLN A 80 -19.28 0.41 12.78
C GLN A 80 -17.82 -0.08 12.86
N LYS A 81 -17.65 -1.40 13.01
CA LYS A 81 -16.35 -2.06 12.93
C LYS A 81 -15.76 -1.83 11.53
N ILE A 82 -14.47 -1.50 11.46
CA ILE A 82 -13.75 -1.43 10.19
C ILE A 82 -13.51 -2.85 9.67
N ASP A 83 -13.79 -3.08 8.38
CA ASP A 83 -13.54 -4.35 7.71
C ASP A 83 -12.02 -4.61 7.61
N ASP A 84 -11.57 -5.79 8.06
CA ASP A 84 -10.15 -6.19 8.07
C ASP A 84 -9.56 -6.24 6.65
N GLU A 85 -10.41 -6.48 5.63
CA GLU A 85 -10.05 -6.45 4.22
C GLU A 85 -9.52 -5.09 3.77
N ILE A 86 -9.97 -3.98 4.37
CA ILE A 86 -9.50 -2.64 4.04
C ILE A 86 -8.04 -2.48 4.48
N ILE A 87 -7.71 -2.96 5.68
CA ILE A 87 -6.35 -2.91 6.22
C ILE A 87 -5.42 -3.78 5.37
N ALA A 88 -5.84 -5.01 5.07
CA ALA A 88 -5.09 -5.93 4.21
C ALA A 88 -4.87 -5.35 2.81
N TYR A 89 -5.88 -4.70 2.23
CA TYR A 89 -5.76 -4.05 0.93
C TYR A 89 -4.78 -2.86 0.94
N LEU A 90 -4.84 -1.98 1.93
CA LEU A 90 -3.89 -0.87 2.06
C LEU A 90 -2.45 -1.38 2.23
N ASN A 91 -2.27 -2.46 2.98
CA ASN A 91 -0.98 -3.11 3.16
C ASN A 91 -0.41 -3.58 1.81
N ARG A 92 -1.20 -4.36 1.06
CA ARG A 92 -0.81 -4.87 -0.26
C ARG A 92 -0.64 -3.78 -1.32
N LEU A 93 -1.46 -2.72 -1.27
CA LEU A 93 -1.29 -1.56 -2.13
C LEU A 93 0.07 -0.89 -1.86
N SER A 94 0.50 -0.80 -0.60
CA SER A 94 1.83 -0.27 -0.28
C SER A 94 2.96 -1.16 -0.83
N SER A 95 2.79 -2.48 -0.85
CA SER A 95 3.71 -3.45 -1.47
C SER A 95 3.75 -3.31 -2.99
N LEU A 96 2.61 -3.11 -3.65
CA LEU A 96 2.54 -2.90 -5.09
C LEU A 96 3.36 -1.67 -5.51
N PHE A 97 3.17 -0.54 -4.83
CA PHE A 97 3.92 0.69 -5.15
C PHE A 97 5.43 0.54 -4.89
N TYR A 98 5.81 -0.23 -3.86
CA TYR A 98 7.21 -0.57 -3.61
C TYR A 98 7.82 -1.34 -4.79
N VAL A 99 7.15 -2.40 -5.24
CA VAL A 99 7.65 -3.25 -6.33
C VAL A 99 7.67 -2.49 -7.67
N LEU A 100 6.67 -1.63 -7.92
CA LEU A 100 6.65 -0.75 -9.09
C LEU A 100 7.80 0.27 -9.09
N ALA A 101 8.13 0.88 -7.95
CA ALA A 101 9.23 1.83 -7.86
C ALA A 101 10.56 1.17 -8.27
N ARG A 102 10.80 -0.05 -7.80
CA ARG A 102 11.97 -0.87 -8.17
C ARG A 102 11.95 -1.27 -9.64
N PHE A 103 10.80 -1.69 -10.15
CA PHE A 103 10.66 -2.09 -11.55
C PHE A 103 10.98 -0.96 -12.52
N VAL A 104 10.49 0.25 -12.21
CA VAL A 104 10.76 1.45 -13.00
C VAL A 104 12.26 1.80 -12.99
N ASN A 105 12.92 1.70 -11.83
CA ASN A 105 14.37 1.88 -11.73
C ASN A 105 15.13 0.83 -12.56
N LEU A 106 14.71 -0.44 -12.49
CA LEU A 106 15.31 -1.53 -13.27
C LEU A 106 15.19 -1.27 -14.78
N LYS A 107 13.99 -0.92 -15.27
CA LYS A 107 13.77 -0.62 -16.69
C LYS A 107 14.58 0.61 -17.15
N SER A 108 14.83 1.54 -16.25
CA SER A 108 15.64 2.74 -16.50
C SER A 108 17.13 2.53 -16.28
N LYS A 109 17.57 1.29 -15.97
CA LYS A 109 18.97 0.92 -15.70
C LYS A 109 19.60 1.69 -14.53
N ILE A 110 18.79 2.13 -13.58
CA ILE A 110 19.26 2.81 -12.37
C ILE A 110 19.59 1.77 -11.32
N LYS A 111 20.80 1.87 -10.75
CA LYS A 111 21.27 0.94 -9.74
C LYS A 111 20.69 1.28 -8.38
N GLU A 112 20.08 0.29 -7.73
CA GLU A 112 19.64 0.40 -6.33
C GLU A 112 20.88 0.50 -5.43
N THR A 113 20.97 1.58 -4.64
CA THR A 113 22.05 1.80 -3.68
C THR A 113 21.58 1.52 -2.26
N PRO A 114 22.36 0.79 -1.46
CA PRO A 114 22.09 0.63 -0.04
C PRO A 114 22.38 1.94 0.71
N PRO A 115 21.68 2.22 1.82
CA PRO A 115 22.04 3.32 2.70
C PRO A 115 23.42 3.08 3.34
N THR A 116 24.24 4.13 3.38
CA THR A 116 25.51 4.17 4.13
C THR A 116 25.23 4.80 5.49
N TYR A 117 25.28 3.99 6.55
CA TYR A 117 25.29 4.44 7.94
C TYR A 117 26.53 3.87 8.63
#